data_AF-A0A453F9N1-F1
#
_entry.id   AF-A0A453F9N1-F1
#
_cell.length_a   1.000
_cell.length_b   1.000
_cell.length_c   1.000
_cell.angle_alpha   90.00
_cell.angle_beta   90.00
_cell.angle_gamma   90.00
#
_symmetry.space_group_name_H-M   'P 1'
#
loop_
_entity.id
_entity.type
_entity.pdbx_description
1 polymer ?
#
loop_
_entity_poly.entity_id
_entity_poly.type
_entity_poly.pdbx_seq_one_letter_code
_entity_poly.pdbx_strand_id
1 'polypeptide(L)'
;MQRFEALVGHLNLVRHENWWFGMIQDFFLKYFGATVAVVLIIEPFFSGNLRPDSSTLGRAEMLSNLRYHTSVIISLFQSLGILSISSRHLNILSGYADRIRELLDVSRELSGIRDKSLNHNSPSGNYISEANHIEFSDVK
;
A
#
# COMPACT_ATOMS: atom_id res chain seq x y z
N MET A 1 -0.97 31.17 -9.54
CA MET A 1 -2.15 30.41 -10.02
C MET A 1 -1.75 29.10 -10.71
N GLN A 2 -0.99 29.11 -11.81
CA GLN A 2 -0.66 27.90 -12.58
C GLN A 2 -0.05 26.73 -11.77
N ARG A 3 0.85 27.00 -10.82
CA ARG A 3 1.45 25.94 -9.97
C ARG A 3 0.46 25.30 -8.99
N PHE A 4 -0.54 26.05 -8.54
CA PHE A 4 -1.59 25.54 -7.68
C PHE A 4 -2.55 24.64 -8.48
N GLU A 5 -2.89 25.03 -9.71
CA GLU A 5 -3.71 24.19 -10.59
C GLU A 5 -3.03 22.87 -10.96
N ALA A 6 -1.72 22.90 -11.24
CA ALA A 6 -0.95 21.68 -11.49
C ALA A 6 -0.96 20.73 -10.28
N LEU A 7 -0.84 21.28 -9.06
CA LEU A 7 -0.91 20.50 -7.82
C LEU A 7 -2.30 19.88 -7.62
N VAL A 8 -3.36 20.67 -7.82
CA VAL A 8 -4.75 20.20 -7.71
C VAL A 8 -5.04 19.11 -8.75
N GLY A 9 -4.53 19.26 -9.98
CA GLY A 9 -4.62 18.24 -11.03
C GLY A 9 -3.97 16.91 -10.61
N HIS A 10 -2.76 16.97 -10.03
CA HIS A 10 -2.06 15.78 -9.56
C HIS A 10 -2.78 15.11 -8.38
N LEU A 11 -3.25 15.89 -7.40
CA LEU A 11 -4.04 15.38 -6.27
C LEU A 11 -5.32 14.68 -6.74
N ASN A 12 -5.97 15.22 -7.76
CA ASN A 12 -7.19 14.62 -8.29
C ASN A 12 -6.91 13.29 -9.00
N LEU A 13 -5.78 13.18 -9.70
CA LEU A 13 -5.31 11.93 -10.31
C LEU A 13 -5.02 10.87 -9.25
N VAL A 14 -4.24 11.21 -8.22
CA VAL A 14 -3.92 10.30 -7.11
C VAL A 14 -5.18 9.86 -6.36
N ARG A 15 -6.13 10.77 -6.18
CA ARG A 15 -7.43 10.45 -5.59
C ARG A 15 -8.21 9.46 -6.45
N HIS A 16 -8.23 9.65 -7.77
CA HIS A 16 -8.95 8.77 -8.68
C HIS A 16 -8.34 7.36 -8.67
N GLU A 17 -7.02 7.23 -8.74
CA GLU A 17 -6.31 5.95 -8.66
C GLU A 17 -6.61 5.22 -7.32
N ASN A 18 -6.53 5.94 -6.20
CA ASN A 18 -6.87 5.38 -4.89
C ASN A 18 -8.31 4.90 -4.82
N TRP A 19 -9.23 5.72 -5.33
CA TRP A 19 -10.65 5.41 -5.31
C TRP A 19 -10.97 4.24 -6.25
N TRP A 20 -10.41 4.23 -7.46
CA TRP A 20 -10.60 3.18 -8.45
C TRP A 20 -10.05 1.84 -7.96
N PHE A 21 -8.86 1.83 -7.35
CA PHE A 21 -8.31 0.62 -6.74
C PHE A 21 -9.21 0.10 -5.60
N GLY A 22 -9.71 1.00 -4.76
CA GLY A 22 -10.69 0.64 -3.72
C GLY A 22 -11.96 0.02 -4.31
N MET A 23 -12.48 0.60 -5.39
CA MET A 23 -13.66 0.09 -6.10
C MET A 23 -13.40 -1.27 -6.75
N ILE A 24 -12.24 -1.48 -7.40
CA ILE A 24 -11.87 -2.76 -8.01
C ILE A 24 -11.73 -3.84 -6.93
N GLN A 25 -11.07 -3.51 -5.82
CA GLN A 25 -10.87 -4.46 -4.73
C GLN A 25 -12.20 -4.86 -4.11
N ASP A 26 -13.08 -3.89 -3.84
CA ASP A 26 -14.44 -4.14 -3.36
C ASP A 26 -15.24 -4.98 -4.35
N PHE A 27 -15.06 -4.75 -5.66
CA PHE A 27 -15.73 -5.53 -6.69
C PHE A 27 -15.28 -7.01 -6.68
N PHE A 28 -13.97 -7.25 -6.65
CA PHE A 28 -13.42 -8.61 -6.59
C PHE A 28 -13.80 -9.31 -5.29
N LEU A 29 -13.71 -8.64 -4.14
CA LEU A 29 -14.04 -9.27 -2.87
C LEU A 29 -15.55 -9.55 -2.72
N LYS A 30 -16.40 -8.61 -3.11
CA LYS A 30 -17.86 -8.71 -2.91
C LYS A 30 -18.54 -9.53 -3.99
N TYR A 31 -18.26 -9.26 -5.28
CA TYR A 31 -18.99 -9.88 -6.38
C TYR A 31 -18.30 -11.13 -6.91
N PHE A 32 -16.98 -11.06 -7.15
CA PHE A 32 -16.24 -12.23 -7.61
C PHE A 32 -16.09 -13.27 -6.49
N GLY A 33 -15.76 -12.82 -5.27
CA GLY A 33 -15.69 -13.67 -4.09
C GLY A 33 -17.01 -14.38 -3.78
N ALA A 34 -18.14 -13.66 -3.81
CA ALA A 34 -19.45 -14.29 -3.60
C ALA A 34 -19.82 -15.27 -4.72
N THR A 35 -19.56 -14.93 -5.99
CA THR A 35 -19.87 -15.81 -7.13
C THR A 35 -19.06 -17.09 -7.08
N VAL A 36 -17.75 -16.99 -6.85
CA VAL A 36 -16.86 -18.15 -6.72
C VAL A 36 -17.22 -18.98 -5.50
N ALA A 37 -17.57 -18.34 -4.38
CA ALA A 37 -18.05 -19.05 -3.19
C ALA A 37 -19.32 -19.87 -3.50
N VAL A 38 -20.29 -19.29 -4.21
CA VAL A 38 -21.52 -20.00 -4.60
C VAL A 38 -21.21 -21.22 -5.49
N VAL A 39 -20.32 -21.08 -6.48
CA VAL A 39 -19.93 -22.20 -7.35
C VAL A 39 -19.22 -23.30 -6.57
N LEU A 40 -18.23 -22.95 -5.74
CA LEU A 40 -17.48 -23.90 -4.92
C LEU A 40 -18.34 -24.61 -3.85
N ILE A 41 -19.42 -23.97 -3.40
CA ILE A 41 -20.38 -24.57 -2.46
C ILE A 41 -21.38 -25.47 -3.20
N ILE A 42 -21.85 -25.09 -4.39
CA ILE A 42 -22.89 -25.85 -5.09
C ILE A 42 -22.32 -27.10 -5.78
N GLU A 43 -21.16 -26.99 -6.42
CA GLU A 43 -20.59 -28.05 -7.27
C GLU A 43 -20.38 -29.39 -6.53
N PRO A 44 -19.66 -29.48 -5.40
CA PRO A 44 -19.42 -30.76 -4.70
C PRO A 44 -20.68 -31.35 -4.03
N PHE A 45 -21.67 -30.52 -3.70
CA PHE A 45 -22.87 -30.97 -2.98
C PHE A 45 -24.02 -31.38 -3.89
N PHE A 46 -24.13 -30.79 -5.09
CA PHE A 46 -25.20 -31.10 -6.03
C PHE A 46 -24.77 -31.99 -7.21
N SER A 47 -23.47 -32.03 -7.55
CA SER A 47 -22.94 -32.87 -8.64
C SER A 47 -22.07 -34.05 -8.17
N GLY A 48 -21.69 -34.09 -6.89
CA GLY A 48 -20.82 -35.10 -6.30
C GLY A 48 -21.53 -36.24 -5.57
N ASN A 49 -20.74 -37.17 -5.02
CA ASN A 49 -21.16 -38.34 -4.24
C ASN A 49 -21.72 -38.01 -2.83
N LEU A 50 -21.86 -36.71 -2.52
CA LEU A 50 -22.33 -36.16 -1.23
C LEU A 50 -23.84 -35.90 -1.21
N ARG A 51 -24.57 -36.43 -2.20
CA ARG A 51 -26.03 -36.31 -2.28
C ARG A 51 -26.63 -36.93 -1.02
N PRO A 52 -27.54 -36.23 -0.32
CA PRO A 52 -27.99 -36.69 0.99
C PRO A 52 -28.75 -38.01 0.85
N ASP A 53 -28.30 -39.02 1.58
CA ASP A 53 -29.11 -40.20 1.82
C ASP A 53 -30.44 -39.80 2.46
N SER A 54 -31.50 -40.59 2.28
CA SER A 54 -32.84 -40.29 2.80
C SER A 54 -32.92 -40.23 4.34
N SER A 55 -31.81 -40.52 5.04
CA SER A 55 -31.67 -40.48 6.49
C SER A 55 -31.48 -39.07 7.05
N THR A 56 -32.07 -38.80 8.22
CA THR A 56 -31.93 -37.53 8.95
C THR A 56 -30.49 -37.26 9.40
N LEU A 57 -29.75 -38.32 9.77
CA LEU A 57 -28.34 -38.22 10.18
C LEU A 57 -27.45 -37.76 9.02
N GLY A 58 -27.62 -38.36 7.84
CA GLY A 58 -26.84 -38.00 6.65
C GLY A 58 -27.10 -36.58 6.16
N ARG A 59 -28.34 -36.08 6.32
CA ARG A 59 -28.67 -34.67 6.04
C ARG A 59 -28.01 -33.71 7.02
N ALA A 60 -27.94 -34.07 8.30
CA ALA A 60 -27.29 -33.24 9.32
C ALA A 60 -25.76 -33.18 9.11
N GLU A 61 -25.13 -34.30 8.78
CA GLU A 61 -23.70 -34.37 8.47
C GLU A 61 -23.35 -33.56 7.21
N MET A 62 -24.19 -33.66 6.16
CA MET A 62 -24.06 -32.83 4.96
C MET A 62 -24.12 -31.32 5.29
N LEU A 63 -25.08 -30.90 6.12
CA LEU A 63 -25.22 -29.49 6.52
C LEU A 63 -24.02 -28.99 7.35
N SER A 64 -23.47 -29.84 8.22
CA SER A 64 -22.26 -29.54 8.97
C SER A 64 -21.07 -29.31 8.04
N ASN A 65 -20.85 -30.22 7.09
CA ASN A 65 -19.78 -30.12 6.11
C ASN A 65 -19.95 -28.92 5.16
N LEU A 66 -21.18 -28.64 4.73
CA LEU A 66 -21.54 -27.43 3.95
C LEU A 66 -21.12 -26.16 4.67
N ARG A 67 -21.52 -26.05 5.95
CA ARG A 67 -21.21 -24.88 6.77
C ARG A 67 -19.71 -24.74 6.97
N TYR A 68 -19.00 -25.84 7.23
CA TYR A 68 -17.55 -25.84 7.38
C TYR A 68 -16.85 -25.35 6.10
N HIS A 69 -17.13 -25.96 4.95
CA HIS A 69 -16.54 -25.54 3.67
C HIS A 69 -16.85 -24.09 3.31
N THR A 70 -18.10 -23.66 3.51
CA THR A 70 -18.49 -22.26 3.32
C THR A 70 -17.64 -21.33 4.20
N SER A 71 -17.46 -21.68 5.47
CA SER A 71 -16.65 -20.87 6.40
C SER A 71 -15.18 -20.79 5.98
N VAL A 72 -14.60 -21.90 5.50
CA VAL A 72 -13.21 -21.94 5.02
C VAL A 72 -13.05 -21.08 3.78
N ILE A 73 -13.95 -21.20 2.80
CA ILE A 73 -13.91 -20.41 1.56
C ILE A 73 -14.03 -18.91 1.87
N ILE A 74 -14.98 -18.52 2.71
CA ILE A 74 -15.15 -17.12 3.13
C ILE A 74 -13.87 -16.60 3.82
N SER A 75 -13.27 -17.40 4.70
CA SER A 75 -12.04 -17.01 5.41
C SER A 75 -10.83 -16.81 4.48
N LEU A 76 -10.73 -17.60 3.41
CA LEU A 76 -9.68 -17.46 2.40
C LEU A 76 -9.85 -16.16 1.61
N PHE A 77 -11.06 -15.86 1.16
CA PHE A 77 -11.35 -14.59 0.46
C PHE A 77 -11.12 -13.37 1.35
N GLN A 78 -11.48 -13.46 2.63
CA GLN A 78 -11.22 -12.40 3.60
C GLN A 78 -9.72 -12.19 3.80
N SER A 79 -8.95 -13.27 3.95
CA SER A 79 -7.49 -13.23 4.12
C SER A 79 -6.80 -12.65 2.88
N LEU A 80 -7.28 -13.00 1.68
CA LEU A 80 -6.79 -12.44 0.42
C LEU A 80 -7.01 -10.92 0.35
N GLY A 81 -8.17 -10.44 0.80
CA GLY A 81 -8.45 -9.00 0.89
C GLY A 81 -7.50 -8.26 1.84
N ILE A 82 -7.23 -8.83 3.01
CA ILE A 82 -6.28 -8.26 3.99
C ILE A 82 -4.86 -8.23 3.42
N LEU A 83 -4.43 -9.31 2.75
CA LEU A 83 -3.10 -9.40 2.13
C LEU A 83 -2.90 -8.33 1.04
N SER A 84 -3.91 -8.12 0.19
CA SER A 84 -3.88 -7.07 -0.84
C SER A 84 -3.65 -5.67 -0.25
N ILE A 85 -4.33 -5.35 0.86
CA ILE A 85 -4.16 -4.07 1.56
C ILE A 85 -2.77 -3.98 2.21
N SER A 86 -2.33 -5.07 2.84
CA SER A 86 -1.02 -5.14 3.51
C SER A 86 0.14 -4.90 2.53
N SER A 87 0.10 -5.47 1.33
CA SER A 87 1.10 -5.24 0.29
C SER A 87 1.24 -3.76 -0.06
N ARG A 88 0.12 -3.03 -0.13
CA ARG A 88 0.12 -1.60 -0.41
C ARG A 88 0.75 -0.78 0.72
N HIS A 89 0.49 -1.16 1.97
CA HIS A 89 1.12 -0.52 3.13
C HIS A 89 2.63 -0.74 3.13
N LEU A 90 3.09 -1.94 2.75
CA LEU A 90 4.53 -2.23 2.61
C LEU A 90 5.17 -1.39 1.51
N ASN A 91 4.51 -1.19 0.36
CA ASN A 91 5.05 -0.35 -0.70
C ASN A 91 5.22 1.12 -0.27
N ILE A 92 4.24 1.65 0.47
CA ILE A 92 4.33 3.00 1.06
C ILE A 92 5.49 3.08 2.06
N LEU A 93 5.64 2.06 2.91
CA LEU A 93 6.72 2.00 3.88
C LEU A 93 8.09 1.95 3.19
N SER A 94 8.22 1.19 2.11
CA SER A 94 9.43 1.14 1.29
C SER A 94 9.77 2.52 0.73
N GLY A 95 8.78 3.25 0.21
CA GLY A 95 9.00 4.61 -0.29
C GLY A 95 9.46 5.60 0.79
N TYR A 96 8.97 5.46 2.02
CA TYR A 96 9.48 6.26 3.14
C TYR A 96 10.90 5.87 3.53
N ALA A 97 11.22 4.57 3.55
CA ALA A 97 12.57 4.11 3.83
C ALA A 97 13.58 4.62 2.78
N ASP A 98 13.21 4.64 1.51
CA ASP A 98 14.05 5.19 0.43
C ASP A 98 14.31 6.68 0.61
N ARG A 99 13.28 7.48 0.96
CA ARG A 99 13.46 8.92 1.26
C ARG A 99 14.37 9.16 2.46
N ILE A 100 14.25 8.35 3.51
CA ILE A 100 15.14 8.44 4.68
C ILE A 100 16.57 8.11 4.27
N ARG A 101 16.76 7.10 3.42
CA ARG A 101 18.10 6.75 2.90
C ARG A 101 18.71 7.89 2.10
N GLU A 102 17.94 8.50 1.20
CA GLU A 102 18.37 9.65 0.40
C GLU A 102 18.80 10.83 1.29
N LEU A 103 18.02 11.16 2.34
CA LEU A 103 18.38 12.22 3.28
C LEU A 103 19.66 11.91 4.07
N LEU A 104 19.85 10.65 4.48
CA LEU A 104 21.08 10.22 5.17
C LEU A 104 22.30 10.32 4.26
N ASP A 105 22.17 9.98 2.98
CA ASP A 105 23.25 10.06 2.01
C ASP A 105 23.65 11.53 1.77
N VAL A 106 22.67 12.42 1.54
CA VAL A 106 22.91 13.87 1.40
C VAL A 106 23.53 14.47 2.67
N SER A 107 23.07 14.05 3.86
CA SER A 107 23.66 14.50 5.13
C SER A 107 25.12 14.08 5.28
N ARG A 108 25.48 12.87 4.83
CA ARG A 108 26.86 12.37 4.88
C ARG A 108 27.77 13.13 3.92
N GLU A 109 27.29 13.39 2.71
CA GLU A 109 28.01 14.19 1.72
C GLU A 109 28.32 15.60 2.27
N LEU A 110 27.31 16.26 2.85
CA LEU A 110 27.47 17.57 3.49
C LEU A 110 28.45 17.54 4.67
N SER A 111 28.42 16.50 5.52
CA SER A 111 29.40 16.36 6.61
C SER A 111 30.82 16.15 6.10
N GLY A 112 31.00 15.33 5.06
CA GLY A 112 32.33 15.09 4.47
C GLY A 112 32.89 16.35 3.78
N ILE A 113 32.03 17.16 3.16
CA ILE A 113 32.40 18.48 2.63
C ILE A 113 32.82 19.42 3.77
N ARG A 114 32.10 19.41 4.90
CA ARG A 114 32.46 20.22 6.07
C ARG A 114 33.82 19.83 6.65
N ASP A 115 34.11 18.53 6.76
CA ASP A 115 35.40 18.05 7.28
C ASP A 115 36.57 18.35 6.33
N LYS A 116 36.34 18.29 5.00
CA LYS A 116 37.32 18.71 4.00
C LYS A 116 37.57 20.22 4.02
N SER A 117 36.53 21.02 4.26
CA SER A 117 36.65 22.47 4.45
C SER A 117 37.41 22.85 5.72
N LEU A 118 37.27 22.07 6.81
CA LEU A 118 37.99 22.31 8.06
C LEU A 118 39.48 21.93 7.95
N ASN A 119 39.81 20.89 7.18
CA ASN A 119 41.20 20.47 6.93
C ASN A 119 41.96 21.38 5.94
N HIS A 120 41.28 22.29 5.24
CA HIS A 120 41.90 23.25 4.32
C HIS A 120 42.07 24.66 4.91
N ASN A 121 41.96 24.82 6.24
CA ASN A 121 42.28 26.08 6.90
C ASN A 121 43.72 26.06 7.41
N SER A 122 44.63 26.57 6.57
CA SER A 122 45.78 27.33 7.10
C SER A 122 45.26 28.49 7.95
N PRO A 123 45.96 28.89 9.02
CA PRO A 123 45.49 29.93 9.93
C PRO A 123 45.72 31.31 9.30
N SER A 124 44.83 31.74 8.41
CA SER A 124 44.69 33.16 8.06
C SER A 124 43.24 33.56 8.25
N GLY A 125 43.03 34.49 9.17
CA GLY A 125 41.71 34.87 9.66
C GLY A 125 40.79 35.35 8.55
N ASN A 126 39.64 34.69 8.42
CA ASN A 126 38.48 35.24 7.74
C ASN A 126 37.28 35.08 8.65
N TYR A 127 36.86 36.20 9.20
CA TYR A 127 35.66 36.35 10.01
C TYR A 127 34.44 36.10 9.13
N ILE A 128 33.66 35.05 9.44
CA ILE A 128 32.33 34.88 8.86
C ILE A 128 31.43 35.88 9.57
N SER A 129 31.08 36.96 8.88
CA SER A 129 30.05 37.89 9.35
C SER A 129 28.69 37.31 8.97
N GLU A 130 27.92 36.93 9.99
CA GLU A 130 26.54 36.46 9.88
C GLU A 130 25.68 37.61 9.34
N ALA A 131 25.33 37.55 8.05
CA ALA A 131 24.41 38.50 7.44
C ALA A 131 22.97 38.13 7.81
N ASN A 132 22.24 39.08 8.41
CA ASN A 132 20.88 38.89 8.94
C ASN A 132 19.79 38.73 7.85
N HIS A 133 20.11 38.86 6.55
CA HIS A 133 19.16 38.58 5.48
C HIS A 133 19.88 38.21 4.17
N ILE A 134 19.18 37.43 3.34
CA ILE A 134 19.61 37.02 2.00
C ILE A 134 18.90 37.94 0.99
N GLU A 135 19.64 38.76 0.25
CA GLU A 135 19.14 39.52 -0.89
C GLU A 135 19.70 38.93 -2.19
N PHE A 136 18.85 38.81 -3.21
CA PHE A 136 19.23 38.36 -4.55
C PHE A 136 19.18 39.56 -5.49
N SER A 137 20.35 40.11 -5.82
CA SER A 137 20.47 41.35 -6.60
C SER A 137 20.44 41.19 -8.12
N ASP A 138 20.17 39.99 -8.66
CA ASP A 138 20.13 39.83 -10.13
C ASP A 138 19.26 38.66 -10.59
N VAL A 139 17.99 38.65 -10.18
CA VAL A 139 16.98 37.83 -10.84
C VAL A 139 16.28 38.70 -11.88
N LYS A 140 16.67 38.54 -13.14
CA LYS A 140 15.97 39.06 -14.30
C LYS A 140 14.98 38.04 -14.84
#